data_AF-A0A9D2K7H0-F1
#
_entry.id   AF-A0A9D2K7H0-F1
#
_cell.length_a   1.000
_cell.length_b   1.000
_cell.length_c   1.000
_cell.angle_alpha   90.00
_cell.angle_beta   90.00
_cell.angle_gamma   90.00
#
_symmetry.space_group_name_H-M   'P 1'
#
loop_
_entity.id
_entity.type
_entity.pdbx_description
1 polymer ?
#
loop_
_entity_poly.entity_id
_entity_poly.type
_entity_poly.pdbx_seq_one_letter_code
_entity_poly.pdbx_strand_id
1 'polypeptide(L)'
;ERIGDHAMNICEYSKRLDDQKLSFSDMAVVEIESMRKTCLEAMDSFKAMEPFSQESLAKISALEEKIDDMTDSYRENQLSRMKVKECSHETSILYSEMLTDFERIGDHALNIGEALASM
;
A
#
# COMPACT_ATOMS: atom_id res chain seq x y z
N GLU A 1 8.90 12.80 0.16
CA GLU A 1 7.78 12.51 1.07
C GLU A 1 8.25 11.59 2.18
N ARG A 2 7.43 11.40 3.21
CA ARG A 2 7.62 10.43 4.30
C ARG A 2 6.44 9.46 4.30
N ILE A 3 6.59 8.29 4.92
CA ILE A 3 5.51 7.31 5.13
C ILE A 3 4.21 7.95 5.66
N GLY A 4 4.34 8.91 6.59
CA GLY A 4 3.20 9.61 7.17
C GLY A 4 2.40 10.44 6.15
N ASP A 5 3.04 10.98 5.13
CA ASP A 5 2.37 11.78 4.09
C ASP A 5 1.45 10.88 3.26
N HIS A 6 1.97 9.73 2.82
CA HIS A 6 1.20 8.72 2.07
C HIS A 6 0.07 8.11 2.91
N ALA A 7 0.30 7.87 4.21
CA ALA A 7 -0.76 7.42 5.11
C ALA A 7 -1.88 8.47 5.26
N MET A 8 -1.53 9.77 5.26
CA MET A 8 -2.51 10.86 5.26
C MET A 8 -3.29 10.92 3.94
N ASN A 9 -2.63 10.74 2.78
CA ASN A 9 -3.31 10.66 1.48
C ASN A 9 -4.37 9.56 1.47
N ILE A 10 -4.02 8.36 1.93
CA ILE A 10 -4.96 7.22 2.02
C ILE A 10 -6.17 7.58 2.90
N CYS A 11 -5.94 8.23 4.04
CA CYS A 11 -7.02 8.71 4.91
C CYS A 11 -7.92 9.74 4.21
N GLU A 12 -7.32 10.68 3.47
CA GLU A 12 -8.06 11.67 2.68
C GLU A 12 -8.90 11.02 1.58
N TYR A 13 -8.40 9.98 0.91
CA TYR A 13 -9.18 9.23 -0.07
C TYR A 13 -10.35 8.49 0.57
N SER A 14 -10.16 7.85 1.73
CA SER A 14 -11.26 7.25 2.49
C SER A 14 -12.33 8.28 2.85
N LYS A 15 -11.93 9.49 3.24
CA LYS A 15 -12.85 10.58 3.52
C LYS A 15 -13.59 11.04 2.27
N ARG A 16 -12.89 11.20 1.13
CA ARG A 16 -13.51 11.56 -0.16
C ARG A 16 -14.56 10.55 -0.60
N LEU A 17 -14.32 9.25 -0.37
CA LEU A 17 -15.31 8.20 -0.66
C LEU A 17 -16.60 8.40 0.16
N ASP A 18 -16.49 8.68 1.46
CA ASP A 18 -17.67 8.91 2.30
C ASP A 18 -18.40 10.22 1.96
N ASP A 19 -17.65 11.30 1.75
CA ASP A 19 -18.19 12.62 1.40
C ASP A 19 -18.97 12.57 0.07
N GLN A 20 -18.48 11.80 -0.91
CA GLN A 20 -19.10 11.66 -2.24
C GLN A 20 -20.05 10.46 -2.36
N LYS A 21 -20.23 9.68 -1.28
CA LYS A 21 -21.03 8.44 -1.28
C LYS A 21 -20.61 7.45 -2.36
N LEU A 22 -19.30 7.37 -2.58
CA LEU A 22 -18.66 6.41 -3.46
C LEU A 22 -18.27 5.16 -2.66
N SER A 23 -18.28 4.01 -3.33
CA SER A 23 -17.84 2.75 -2.75
C SER A 23 -17.00 1.97 -3.75
N PHE A 24 -15.93 1.36 -3.25
CA PHE A 24 -15.22 0.34 -4.03
C PHE A 24 -16.07 -0.94 -4.14
N SER A 25 -15.76 -1.77 -5.14
CA SER A 25 -16.31 -3.12 -5.18
C SER A 25 -15.76 -3.96 -4.03
N ASP A 26 -16.48 -5.02 -3.65
CA ASP A 26 -16.06 -5.92 -2.56
C ASP A 26 -14.63 -6.46 -2.78
N MET A 27 -14.30 -6.83 -4.01
CA MET A 27 -12.96 -7.29 -4.37
C MET A 27 -11.89 -6.20 -4.18
N ALA A 28 -12.18 -4.96 -4.58
CA ALA A 28 -11.24 -3.86 -4.38
C ALA A 28 -11.02 -3.54 -2.89
N VAL A 29 -12.04 -3.70 -2.04
CA VAL A 29 -11.89 -3.59 -0.58
C VAL A 29 -10.96 -4.69 -0.04
N VAL A 30 -11.13 -5.94 -0.48
CA VAL A 30 -10.24 -7.05 -0.07
C VAL A 30 -8.78 -6.80 -0.48
N GLU A 31 -8.56 -6.28 -1.68
CA GLU A 31 -7.24 -5.91 -2.19
C GLU A 31 -6.60 -4.80 -1.34
N ILE A 32 -7.34 -3.73 -1.05
CA ILE A 32 -6.88 -2.61 -0.19
C ILE A 32 -6.54 -3.10 1.22
N GLU A 33 -7.38 -3.95 1.83
CA GLU A 33 -7.11 -4.53 3.14
C GLU A 33 -5.84 -5.39 3.14
N SER A 34 -5.57 -6.08 2.03
CA SER A 34 -4.34 -6.85 1.85
C SER A 34 -3.12 -5.93 1.77
N MET A 35 -3.18 -4.85 0.98
CA MET A 35 -2.11 -3.83 0.89
C MET A 35 -1.82 -3.23 2.27
N ARG A 36 -2.88 -2.81 2.98
CA ARG A 36 -2.80 -2.26 4.33
C ARG A 36 -2.11 -3.21 5.29
N LYS A 37 -2.50 -4.49 5.28
CA LYS A 37 -1.91 -5.51 6.16
C LYS A 37 -0.42 -5.70 5.88
N THR A 38 -0.02 -5.79 4.62
CA THR A 38 1.39 -5.98 4.24
C THR A 38 2.23 -4.74 4.63
N CYS A 39 1.73 -3.53 4.40
CA CYS A 39 2.40 -2.29 4.84
C CYS A 39 2.56 -2.24 6.37
N LEU A 40 1.53 -2.60 7.12
CA LEU A 40 1.61 -2.65 8.59
C LEU A 40 2.62 -3.69 9.07
N GLU A 41 2.71 -4.85 8.40
CA GLU A 41 3.72 -5.86 8.72
C GLU A 41 5.16 -5.36 8.47
N ALA A 42 5.36 -4.58 7.41
CA ALA A 42 6.65 -3.92 7.16
C ALA A 42 6.98 -2.92 8.28
N MET A 43 6.00 -2.12 8.72
CA MET A 43 6.17 -1.18 9.83
C MET A 43 6.45 -1.87 11.17
N ASP A 44 5.77 -2.97 11.45
CA ASP A 44 5.96 -3.73 12.68
C ASP A 44 7.31 -4.44 12.73
N SER A 45 7.94 -4.70 11.58
CA SER A 45 9.29 -5.26 11.51
C SER A 45 10.35 -4.33 12.10
N PHE A 46 10.10 -3.01 12.18
CA PHE A 46 10.97 -2.07 12.90
C PHE A 46 10.77 -2.09 14.43
N LYS A 47 9.56 -2.40 14.91
CA LYS A 47 9.26 -2.40 16.36
C LYS A 47 9.81 -3.64 17.05
N ALA A 48 9.95 -4.73 16.32
CA ALA A 48 10.17 -6.04 16.91
C ALA A 48 11.59 -6.25 17.44
N MET A 49 12.61 -5.49 17.02
CA MET A 49 14.00 -5.92 17.22
C MET A 49 15.01 -4.77 17.34
N GLU A 50 15.51 -4.58 18.56
CA GLU A 50 16.83 -3.99 18.80
C GLU A 50 17.82 -5.09 19.22
N PRO A 51 18.99 -5.20 18.56
CA PRO A 51 19.45 -4.40 17.42
C PRO A 51 18.80 -4.81 16.08
N PHE A 52 18.70 -3.87 15.15
CA PHE A 52 18.26 -4.13 13.77
C PHE A 52 19.23 -5.11 13.07
N SER A 53 18.70 -6.11 12.38
CA SER A 53 19.50 -7.22 11.83
C SER A 53 19.37 -7.35 10.32
N GLN A 54 20.28 -8.09 9.69
CA GLN A 54 20.18 -8.46 8.28
C GLN A 54 18.93 -9.30 7.98
N GLU A 55 18.45 -10.08 8.95
CA GLU A 55 17.17 -10.81 8.83
C GLU A 55 15.99 -9.83 8.78
N SER A 56 16.03 -8.76 9.58
CA SER A 56 15.02 -7.69 9.58
C SER A 56 14.98 -6.98 8.23
N LEU A 57 16.14 -6.64 7.66
CA LEU A 57 16.25 -6.05 6.32
C LEU A 57 15.68 -7.00 5.25
N ALA A 58 16.08 -8.27 5.27
CA ALA A 58 15.57 -9.27 4.32
C ALA A 58 14.04 -9.41 4.39
N LYS A 59 13.47 -9.37 5.61
CA LYS A 59 12.02 -9.39 5.78
C LYS A 59 11.34 -8.15 5.20
N ILE A 60 11.88 -6.96 5.45
CA ILE A 60 11.31 -5.71 4.91
C ILE A 60 11.39 -5.71 3.37
N SER A 61 12.53 -6.12 2.80
CA SER A 61 12.70 -6.24 1.35
C SER A 61 11.69 -7.21 0.73
N ALA A 62 11.46 -8.38 1.33
CA ALA A 62 10.46 -9.32 0.84
C ALA A 62 9.01 -8.79 0.96
N LEU A 63 8.74 -7.91 1.94
CA LEU A 63 7.43 -7.28 2.09
C LEU A 63 7.22 -6.16 1.09
N GLU A 64 8.27 -5.41 0.74
CA GLU A 64 8.23 -4.40 -0.32
C GLU A 64 8.04 -5.04 -1.70
N GLU A 65 8.79 -6.08 -2.05
CA GLU A 65 8.59 -6.84 -3.30
C GLU A 65 7.14 -7.37 -3.40
N LYS A 66 6.58 -7.84 -2.28
CA LYS A 66 5.19 -8.27 -2.23
C LYS A 66 4.20 -7.11 -2.44
N ILE A 67 4.49 -5.91 -1.93
CA ILE A 67 3.67 -4.72 -2.15
C ILE A 67 3.68 -4.34 -3.63
N ASP A 68 4.83 -4.40 -4.29
CA ASP A 68 4.97 -4.14 -5.73
C ASP A 68 4.18 -5.16 -6.56
N ASP A 69 4.37 -6.46 -6.29
CA ASP A 69 3.63 -7.54 -6.96
C ASP A 69 2.11 -7.38 -6.80
N MET A 70 1.66 -7.01 -5.60
CA MET A 70 0.25 -6.75 -5.32
C MET A 70 -0.23 -5.52 -6.10
N THR A 71 0.55 -4.45 -6.14
CA THR A 71 0.24 -3.22 -6.88
C THR A 71 0.01 -3.51 -8.35
N ASP A 72 0.92 -4.26 -8.99
CA ASP A 72 0.80 -4.61 -10.40
C ASP A 72 -0.39 -5.54 -10.67
N SER A 73 -0.56 -6.58 -9.86
CA SER A 73 -1.71 -7.49 -9.97
C SER A 73 -3.04 -6.74 -9.80
N TYR A 74 -3.10 -5.80 -8.87
CA TYR A 74 -4.32 -5.07 -8.55
C TYR A 74 -4.64 -3.96 -9.56
N ARG A 75 -3.63 -3.37 -10.20
CA ARG A 75 -3.80 -2.53 -11.39
C ARG A 75 -4.45 -3.32 -12.54
N GLU A 76 -4.01 -4.55 -12.80
CA GLU A 76 -4.63 -5.41 -13.83
C GLU A 76 -6.06 -5.82 -13.47
N ASN A 77 -6.33 -6.13 -12.20
CA ASN A 77 -7.68 -6.42 -11.73
C ASN A 77 -8.59 -5.19 -11.88
N GLN A 78 -8.07 -3.99 -11.59
CA GLN A 78 -8.79 -2.74 -11.79
C GLN A 78 -9.14 -2.51 -13.26
N LEU A 79 -8.19 -2.71 -14.18
CA LEU A 79 -8.45 -2.61 -15.63
C LEU A 79 -9.55 -3.59 -16.06
N SER A 80 -9.55 -4.79 -15.50
CA SER A 80 -10.59 -5.79 -15.75
C SER A 80 -11.97 -5.31 -15.25
N ARG A 81 -12.07 -4.77 -14.03
CA ARG A 81 -13.30 -4.17 -13.48
C ARG A 81 -13.80 -2.99 -14.30
N MET A 82 -12.91 -2.17 -14.84
CA MET A 82 -13.26 -1.05 -15.71
C MET A 82 -13.90 -1.53 -17.03
N LYS A 83 -13.37 -2.61 -17.63
CA LYS A 83 -13.92 -3.19 -18.89
C LYS A 83 -15.35 -3.69 -18.73
N VAL A 84 -15.69 -4.25 -17.57
CA VAL A 84 -17.04 -4.77 -17.26
C VAL A 84 -17.95 -3.74 -16.56
N LYS A 85 -17.49 -2.49 -16.40
CA LYS A 85 -18.23 -1.38 -15.75
C LYS A 85 -18.61 -1.66 -14.29
N GLU A 86 -17.79 -2.42 -13.58
CA GLU A 86 -17.95 -2.71 -12.14
C GLU A 86 -17.33 -1.63 -11.23
N CYS A 87 -16.76 -0.58 -11.81
CA CYS A 87 -16.25 0.59 -11.08
C CYS A 87 -16.57 1.89 -11.82
N SER A 88 -16.78 2.97 -11.06
CA SER A 88 -16.90 4.32 -11.60
C SER A 88 -15.53 4.92 -11.91
N HIS A 89 -15.48 5.92 -12.79
CA HIS A 89 -14.23 6.59 -13.14
C HIS A 89 -13.55 7.21 -11.92
N GLU A 90 -14.33 7.86 -11.06
CA GLU A 90 -13.89 8.50 -9.83
C GLU A 90 -13.30 7.47 -8.85
N THR A 91 -13.99 6.35 -8.63
CA THR A 91 -13.46 5.27 -7.79
C THR A 91 -12.21 4.64 -8.39
N SER A 92 -12.10 4.57 -9.73
CA SER A 92 -10.88 4.07 -10.35
C SER A 92 -9.69 4.99 -10.08
N ILE A 93 -9.86 6.30 -10.20
CA ILE A 93 -8.77 7.24 -9.90
C ILE A 93 -8.31 7.08 -8.44
N LEU A 94 -9.25 7.13 -7.49
CA LEU A 94 -8.91 7.01 -6.06
C LEU A 94 -8.24 5.68 -5.72
N TYR A 95 -8.67 4.59 -6.36
CA TYR A 95 -8.06 3.28 -6.17
C TYR A 95 -6.62 3.24 -6.67
N SER A 96 -6.34 3.79 -7.86
CA SER A 96 -4.97 3.84 -8.41
C SER A 96 -4.05 4.73 -7.58
N GLU A 97 -4.56 5.85 -7.06
CA GLU A 97 -3.83 6.72 -6.13
C GLU A 97 -3.51 5.98 -4.82
N MET A 98 -4.49 5.30 -4.22
CA MET A 98 -4.27 4.46 -3.02
C MET A 98 -3.19 3.40 -3.23
N LEU A 99 -3.22 2.66 -4.35
CA LEU A 99 -2.20 1.65 -4.64
C LEU A 99 -0.80 2.26 -4.70
N THR A 100 -0.69 3.43 -5.33
CA THR A 100 0.59 4.16 -5.45
C THR A 100 1.09 4.62 -4.08
N ASP A 101 0.21 5.13 -3.21
CA ASP A 101 0.60 5.52 -1.85
C ASP A 101 1.03 4.31 -0.99
N PHE A 102 0.43 3.13 -1.18
CA PHE A 102 0.90 1.92 -0.50
C PHE A 102 2.28 1.48 -1.01
N GLU A 103 2.50 1.48 -2.32
CA GLU A 103 3.81 1.23 -2.95
C GLU A 103 4.89 2.15 -2.36
N ARG A 104 4.60 3.45 -2.28
CA ARG A 104 5.49 4.45 -1.66
C ARG A 104 5.76 4.22 -0.18
N ILE A 105 4.79 3.69 0.58
CA ILE A 105 5.01 3.30 1.96
C ILE A 105 6.00 2.12 2.04
N GLY A 106 5.86 1.13 1.14
CA GLY A 106 6.79 0.01 0.97
C GLY A 106 8.21 0.48 0.66
N ASP A 107 8.37 1.29 -0.39
CA ASP A 107 9.64 1.92 -0.80
C ASP A 107 10.33 2.58 0.41
N HIS A 108 9.59 3.43 1.12
CA HIS A 108 10.15 4.18 2.23
C HIS A 108 10.50 3.28 3.43
N ALA A 109 9.75 2.20 3.65
CA ALA A 109 10.11 1.19 4.64
C ALA A 109 11.47 0.57 4.28
N LEU A 110 11.65 0.10 3.05
CA LEU A 110 12.90 -0.52 2.62
C LEU A 110 14.08 0.44 2.76
N ASN A 111 13.94 1.68 2.30
CA ASN A 111 14.96 2.72 2.44
C ASN A 111 15.41 2.95 3.90
N ILE A 112 14.46 2.94 4.86
CA ILE A 112 14.78 3.05 6.29
C ILE A 112 15.55 1.81 6.76
N GLY A 113 15.12 0.61 6.35
CA GLY A 113 15.80 -0.64 6.68
C GLY A 113 17.25 -0.67 6.19
N GLU A 114 17.50 -0.25 4.96
CA GLU A 114 18.84 -0.18 4.38
C GLU A 114 19.73 0.84 5.11
N ALA A 115 19.17 2.00 5.48
CA ALA A 115 19.87 3.01 6.26
C ALA A 115 20.24 2.48 7.66
N LEU A 116 19.38 1.71 8.32
CA LEU A 116 19.66 1.11 9.62
C LEU A 116 20.69 -0.01 9.54
N ALA A 117 20.66 -0.83 8.48
CA ALA A 117 21.61 -1.93 8.28
C ALA A 117 23.04 -1.45 7.93
N SER A 118 23.18 -0.19 7.52
CA SER A 118 24.46 0.43 7.16
C SER A 118 25.06 1.29 8.28
N MET A 119 24.39 1.41 9.43
CA MET A 119 24.90 2.05 10.66
C MET A 119 25.76 1.09 11.49
#